data_AF-A0A381QHS8-F1
#
_entry.id   AF-A0A381QHS8-F1
#
_cell.length_a   1.000
_cell.length_b   1.000
_cell.length_c   1.000
_cell.angle_alpha   90.00
_cell.angle_beta   90.00
_cell.angle_gamma   90.00
#
_symmetry.space_group_name_H-M   'P 1'
#
loop_
_entity.id
_entity.type
_entity.pdbx_description
1 polymer ?
#
loop_
_entity_poly.entity_id
_entity_poly.type
_entity_poly.pdbx_seq_one_letter_code
_entity_poly.pdbx_strand_id
1 'polypeptide(L)'
;MLDVSFDVDTVRVLLHIVAVCVWVGGQIVVGALVPAVRRTHPEALPSIAKAFGRIAWPFFGLAVFTGIWNMVSLPDTSAGWNALLGIKMLLVAISGAGAWLHQTTDRASVRGASAGLALLTSLAALVMGVMLSG
;
A
#
# COMPACT_ATOMS: atom_id res chain seq x y z
N MET A 1 29.89 2.93 17.58
CA MET A 1 28.76 2.77 18.52
C MET A 1 27.50 3.02 17.73
N LEU A 2 26.44 2.24 17.92
CA LEU A 2 25.14 2.59 17.34
C LEU A 2 24.54 3.65 18.25
N ASP A 3 24.53 4.90 17.79
CA ASP A 3 23.90 6.00 18.51
C ASP A 3 22.40 6.04 18.19
N VAL A 4 21.58 6.32 19.19
CA VAL A 4 20.12 6.41 19.06
C VAL A 4 19.72 7.88 19.07
N SER A 5 19.02 8.32 18.03
CA SER A 5 18.45 9.67 17.95
C SER A 5 17.02 9.62 17.41
N PHE A 6 16.21 10.63 17.77
CA PHE A 6 14.84 10.77 17.28
C PHE A 6 14.73 12.11 16.54
N ASP A 7 14.70 12.03 15.22
CA ASP A 7 14.76 13.16 14.31
C ASP A 7 13.63 13.12 13.27
N VAL A 8 13.66 14.06 12.33
CA VAL A 8 12.65 14.17 11.26
C VAL A 8 12.65 12.93 10.36
N ASP A 9 13.81 12.33 10.12
CA ASP A 9 13.93 11.10 9.33
C ASP A 9 13.25 9.93 10.03
N THR A 10 13.44 9.81 11.34
CA THR A 10 12.76 8.82 12.19
C THR A 10 11.24 8.96 12.09
N VAL A 11 10.73 10.19 12.22
CA VAL A 11 9.28 10.46 12.10
C VAL A 11 8.76 10.13 10.70
N ARG A 12 9.47 10.56 9.65
CA ARG A 12 9.09 10.30 8.25
C ARG A 12 9.02 8.81 7.96
N VAL A 13 10.04 8.05 8.34
CA VAL A 13 10.12 6.61 8.11
C VAL A 13 9.06 5.87 8.92
N LEU A 14 8.85 6.24 10.19
CA LEU A 14 7.78 5.68 11.02
C LEU A 14 6.41 5.86 10.37
N LEU A 15 6.09 7.09 9.93
CA LEU A 15 4.83 7.38 9.26
C LEU A 15 4.67 6.58 7.96
N HIS A 16 5.72 6.45 7.17
CA HIS A 16 5.70 5.64 5.95
C HIS A 16 5.42 4.17 6.25
N ILE A 17 6.12 3.58 7.23
CA ILE A 17 5.97 2.18 7.60
C ILE A 17 4.55 1.91 8.10
N VAL A 18 4.04 2.72 9.03
CA VAL A 18 2.67 2.58 9.54
C VAL A 18 1.66 2.68 8.39
N ALA A 19 1.85 3.61 7.47
CA ALA A 19 0.99 3.77 6.30
C ALA A 19 0.99 2.55 5.38
N VAL A 20 2.17 2.00 5.09
CA VAL A 20 2.33 0.78 4.31
C VAL A 20 1.72 -0.43 5.04
N CYS A 21 1.89 -0.55 6.36
CA CYS A 21 1.27 -1.61 7.17
C CYS A 21 -0.25 -1.58 7.09
N VAL A 22 -0.87 -0.39 7.20
CA VAL A 22 -2.33 -0.26 7.08
C VAL A 22 -2.80 -0.56 5.66
N TRP A 23 -2.11 -0.06 4.64
CA TRP A 23 -2.50 -0.27 3.24
C TRP A 23 -2.38 -1.76 2.83
N VAL A 24 -1.19 -2.33 2.95
CA VAL A 24 -0.89 -3.70 2.50
C VAL A 24 -1.53 -4.72 3.46
N GLY A 25 -1.29 -4.56 4.77
CA GLY A 25 -1.82 -5.47 5.78
C GLY A 25 -3.34 -5.45 5.84
N GLY A 26 -3.97 -4.28 5.69
CA GLY A 26 -5.42 -4.15 5.63
C GLY A 26 -6.05 -4.92 4.47
N GLN A 27 -5.44 -4.87 3.28
CA GLN A 27 -5.90 -5.65 2.12
C GLN A 27 -5.82 -7.15 2.38
N ILE A 28 -4.74 -7.63 3.01
CA ILE A 28 -4.58 -9.04 3.38
C ILE A 28 -5.68 -9.47 4.35
N VAL A 29 -5.87 -8.71 5.43
CA VAL A 29 -6.86 -9.04 6.47
C VAL A 29 -8.27 -9.02 5.91
N VAL A 30 -8.68 -7.95 5.23
CA VAL A 30 -10.02 -7.85 4.65
C VAL A 30 -10.23 -8.93 3.58
N GLY A 31 -9.25 -9.13 2.69
CA GLY A 31 -9.31 -10.18 1.67
C GLY A 31 -9.51 -11.58 2.26
N ALA A 32 -8.84 -11.89 3.37
CA ALA A 32 -8.99 -13.15 4.09
C ALA A 32 -10.33 -13.29 4.82
N LEU A 33 -10.90 -12.19 5.32
CA LEU A 33 -12.20 -12.21 6.03
C LEU A 33 -13.40 -12.29 5.09
N VAL A 34 -13.30 -11.74 3.87
CA VAL A 34 -14.41 -11.65 2.92
C VAL A 34 -15.13 -12.99 2.67
N PRO A 35 -14.46 -14.13 2.44
CA PRO A 35 -15.14 -15.41 2.22
C PRO A 35 -16.02 -15.84 3.41
N ALA A 36 -15.53 -15.67 4.64
CA ALA A 36 -16.25 -16.07 5.85
C ALA A 36 -17.47 -15.16 6.09
N VAL A 37 -17.29 -13.85 5.95
CA VAL A 37 -18.37 -12.86 6.10
C VAL A 37 -19.41 -13.04 5.00
N ARG A 38 -18.99 -13.26 3.74
CA ARG A 38 -19.91 -13.49 2.62
C ARG A 38 -20.83 -14.67 2.84
N ARG A 39 -20.37 -15.72 3.54
CA ARG A 39 -21.14 -16.93 3.82
C ARG A 39 -22.13 -16.77 4.97
N THR A 40 -21.81 -15.93 5.96
CA THR A 40 -22.55 -15.84 7.23
C THR A 40 -23.38 -14.55 7.35
N HIS A 41 -22.83 -13.43 6.88
CA HIS A 41 -23.39 -12.08 6.98
C HIS A 41 -23.14 -11.28 5.69
N PRO A 42 -23.65 -11.72 4.53
CA PRO A 42 -23.42 -11.05 3.24
C PRO A 42 -23.87 -9.58 3.23
N GLU A 43 -24.90 -9.23 4.01
CA GLU A 43 -25.43 -7.88 4.20
C GLU A 43 -24.43 -6.92 4.86
N ALA A 44 -23.46 -7.43 5.61
CA ALA A 44 -22.46 -6.61 6.29
C ALA A 44 -21.31 -6.16 5.35
N LEU A 45 -21.07 -6.88 4.24
CA LEU A 45 -19.93 -6.65 3.35
C LEU A 45 -19.83 -5.21 2.82
N PRO A 46 -20.91 -4.56 2.32
CA PRO A 46 -20.81 -3.18 1.84
C PRO A 46 -20.39 -2.20 2.93
N SER A 47 -20.89 -2.39 4.15
CA SER A 47 -20.55 -1.54 5.30
C SER A 47 -19.09 -1.71 5.69
N ILE A 48 -18.61 -2.95 5.78
CA ILE A 48 -17.20 -3.28 6.07
C ILE A 48 -16.28 -2.70 5.00
N ALA A 49 -16.60 -2.90 3.71
CA ALA A 49 -15.80 -2.39 2.60
C ALA A 49 -15.69 -0.85 2.63
N LYS A 50 -16.80 -0.15 2.89
CA LYS A 50 -16.82 1.31 3.00
C LYS A 50 -16.02 1.80 4.21
N ALA A 51 -16.15 1.12 5.36
CA ALA A 51 -15.39 1.43 6.56
C ALA A 51 -13.89 1.24 6.34
N PHE A 52 -13.49 0.12 5.73
CA PHE A 52 -12.10 -0.13 5.37
C PHE A 52 -11.57 0.94 4.40
N GLY A 53 -12.32 1.27 3.34
CA GLY A 53 -11.92 2.32 2.39
C GLY A 53 -11.65 3.68 3.05
N ARG A 54 -12.49 4.09 4.01
CA ARG A 54 -12.30 5.34 4.78
C ARG A 54 -11.01 5.38 5.60
N ILE A 55 -10.48 4.22 5.98
CA ILE A 55 -9.22 4.10 6.72
C ILE A 55 -8.06 3.95 5.73
N ALA A 56 -8.17 3.03 4.77
CA ALA A 56 -7.11 2.66 3.85
C ALA A 56 -6.67 3.83 2.96
N TRP A 57 -7.61 4.62 2.41
CA TRP A 57 -7.28 5.71 1.49
C TRP A 57 -6.41 6.82 2.12
N PRO A 58 -6.72 7.34 3.32
CA PRO A 58 -5.82 8.26 4.02
C PRO A 58 -4.41 7.70 4.22
N PHE A 59 -4.28 6.42 4.61
CA PHE A 59 -2.96 5.79 4.79
C PHE A 59 -2.25 5.55 3.44
N PHE A 60 -2.96 5.27 2.35
CA PHE A 60 -2.34 5.29 1.02
C PHE A 60 -1.79 6.66 0.67
N GLY A 61 -2.58 7.72 0.89
CA GLY A 61 -2.14 9.09 0.70
C GLY A 61 -0.91 9.43 1.54
N LEU A 62 -0.90 9.00 2.81
CA LEU A 62 0.25 9.17 3.69
C LEU A 62 1.49 8.40 3.20
N ALA A 63 1.32 7.17 2.72
CA ALA A 63 2.41 6.37 2.14
C ALA A 63 3.00 7.03 0.89
N VAL A 64 2.15 7.56 0.01
CA VAL A 64 2.59 8.31 -1.18
C VAL A 64 3.34 9.58 -0.78
N PHE A 65 2.78 10.37 0.14
CA PHE A 65 3.38 11.61 0.61
C PHE A 65 4.77 11.39 1.23
N THR A 66 4.85 10.48 2.20
CA THR A 66 6.11 10.13 2.87
C THR A 66 7.08 9.41 1.92
N GLY A 67 6.58 8.68 0.92
CA GLY A 67 7.39 8.09 -0.14
C GLY A 67 8.06 9.15 -1.02
N ILE A 68 7.30 10.18 -1.44
CA ILE A 68 7.84 11.33 -2.18
C ILE A 68 8.88 12.07 -1.32
N TRP A 69 8.60 12.27 -0.03
CA TRP A 69 9.56 12.87 0.89
C TRP A 69 10.86 12.06 0.93
N ASN A 70 10.79 10.72 1.10
CA ASN A 70 11.98 9.88 1.06
C ASN A 70 12.77 10.08 -0.25
N MET A 71 12.09 10.16 -1.40
CA MET A 71 12.75 10.33 -2.71
C MET A 71 13.51 11.65 -2.85
N VAL A 72 12.94 12.75 -2.39
CA VAL A 72 13.60 14.07 -2.50
C VAL A 72 14.70 14.28 -1.46
N SER A 73 14.81 13.37 -0.48
CA SER A 73 15.88 13.37 0.54
C SER A 73 17.01 12.39 0.21
N LEU A 74 17.02 11.78 -0.98
CA LEU A 74 18.06 10.83 -1.37
C LEU A 74 19.38 11.52 -1.76
N PRO A 75 20.53 10.91 -1.43
CA PRO A 75 21.82 11.29 -2.00
C PRO A 75 21.91 10.82 -3.47
N ASP A 76 23.07 11.04 -4.11
CA ASP A 76 23.34 10.45 -5.42
C ASP A 76 23.30 8.92 -5.37
N THR A 77 22.52 8.32 -6.28
CA THR A 77 22.33 6.87 -6.36
C THR A 77 22.69 6.33 -7.75
N SER A 78 22.95 5.03 -7.83
CA SER A 78 23.24 4.37 -9.12
C SER A 78 22.03 4.35 -10.06
N ALA A 79 22.28 4.18 -11.36
CA ALA A 79 21.21 4.02 -12.35
C ALA A 79 20.30 2.82 -12.06
N GLY A 80 20.88 1.70 -11.59
CA GLY A 80 20.12 0.51 -11.21
C GLY A 80 19.21 0.74 -10.01
N TRP A 81 19.70 1.47 -9.00
CA TRP A 81 18.90 1.86 -7.83
C TRP A 81 17.72 2.75 -8.24
N ASN A 82 17.97 3.76 -9.09
CA ASN A 82 16.93 4.65 -9.62
C ASN A 82 15.89 3.91 -10.48
N ALA A 83 16.32 2.95 -11.31
CA ALA A 83 15.40 2.12 -12.09
C ALA A 83 14.49 1.29 -11.17
N LEU A 84 15.03 0.67 -10.12
CA LEU A 84 14.25 -0.11 -9.15
C LEU A 84 13.25 0.77 -8.39
N LEU A 85 13.65 1.97 -7.98
CA LEU A 85 12.73 2.96 -7.40
C LEU A 85 11.61 3.33 -8.38
N GLY A 86 11.93 3.60 -9.65
CA GLY A 86 10.93 3.90 -10.68
C GLY A 86 9.90 2.78 -10.85
N ILE A 87 10.34 1.52 -10.88
CA ILE A 87 9.45 0.35 -10.94
C ILE A 87 8.58 0.27 -9.68
N LYS A 88 9.16 0.48 -8.49
CA LYS A 88 8.40 0.53 -7.24
C LYS A 88 7.29 1.59 -7.30
N MET A 89 7.59 2.79 -7.80
CA MET A 89 6.59 3.86 -7.90
C MET A 89 5.46 3.51 -8.87
N LEU A 90 5.77 2.86 -10.00
CA LEU A 90 4.76 2.35 -10.92
C LEU A 90 3.86 1.31 -10.24
N LEU A 91 4.43 0.37 -9.47
CA LEU A 91 3.67 -0.63 -8.73
C LEU A 91 2.77 -0.01 -7.65
N VAL A 92 3.22 1.03 -6.95
CA VAL A 92 2.39 1.80 -6.00
C VAL A 92 1.21 2.44 -6.72
N ALA A 93 1.43 3.05 -7.89
CA ALA A 93 0.37 3.66 -8.69
C ALA A 93 -0.65 2.60 -9.17
N ILE A 94 -0.19 1.45 -9.66
CA ILE A 94 -1.06 0.34 -10.07
C ILE A 94 -1.85 -0.20 -8.87
N SER A 95 -1.24 -0.26 -7.68
CA SER A 95 -1.93 -0.69 -6.46
C SER A 95 -3.11 0.22 -6.13
N GLY A 96 -2.88 1.54 -6.12
CA GLY A 96 -3.94 2.53 -5.91
C GLY A 96 -5.03 2.46 -6.98
N ALA A 97 -4.65 2.39 -8.26
CA ALA A 97 -5.60 2.30 -9.37
C ALA A 97 -6.44 1.01 -9.33
N GLY A 98 -5.83 -0.12 -9.00
CA GLY A 98 -6.51 -1.39 -8.80
C GLY A 98 -7.51 -1.34 -7.64
N ALA A 99 -7.13 -0.74 -6.50
CA ALA A 99 -8.01 -0.56 -5.36
C ALA A 99 -9.19 0.37 -5.69
N TRP A 100 -8.95 1.45 -6.44
CA TRP A 100 -10.00 2.32 -6.94
C TRP A 100 -10.97 1.60 -7.87
N LEU A 101 -10.45 0.86 -8.87
CA LEU A 101 -11.28 0.10 -9.80
C LEU A 101 -12.11 -0.99 -9.09
N HIS A 102 -11.52 -1.65 -8.08
CA HIS A 102 -12.22 -2.61 -7.23
C HIS A 102 -13.44 -1.99 -6.54
N GLN A 103 -13.33 -0.74 -6.10
CA GLN A 103 -14.40 -0.06 -5.36
C GLN A 103 -15.46 0.58 -6.25
N THR A 104 -15.16 0.86 -7.51
CA THR A 104 -16.05 1.59 -8.43
C THR A 104 -16.72 0.72 -9.48
N THR A 105 -16.24 -0.51 -9.71
CA THR A 105 -16.78 -1.38 -10.76
C THR A 105 -18.00 -2.19 -10.32
N ASP A 106 -19.02 -2.24 -11.19
CA ASP A 106 -20.18 -3.11 -11.01
C ASP A 106 -19.92 -4.56 -11.45
N ARG A 107 -18.88 -4.82 -12.26
CA ARG A 107 -18.59 -6.14 -12.82
C ARG A 107 -17.83 -7.02 -11.80
N ALA A 108 -18.41 -8.14 -11.41
CA ALA A 108 -17.85 -9.01 -10.36
C ALA A 108 -16.45 -9.56 -10.71
N SER A 109 -16.20 -9.92 -11.97
CA SER A 109 -14.88 -10.41 -12.42
C SER A 109 -13.81 -9.33 -12.32
N VAL A 110 -14.12 -8.11 -12.78
CA VAL A 110 -13.23 -6.94 -12.68
C VAL A 110 -12.96 -6.60 -11.23
N ARG A 111 -13.99 -6.67 -10.37
CA ARG A 111 -13.88 -6.42 -8.93
C ARG A 111 -12.88 -7.34 -8.26
N GLY A 112 -12.96 -8.65 -8.51
CA GLY A 112 -12.03 -9.62 -7.94
C GLY A 112 -10.60 -9.45 -8.48
N ALA A 113 -10.47 -9.32 -9.81
CA ALA A 113 -9.17 -9.17 -10.46
C ALA A 113 -8.43 -7.89 -10.02
N SER A 114 -9.14 -6.76 -9.92
CA SER A 114 -8.56 -5.48 -9.51
C SER A 114 -8.16 -5.45 -8.03
N ALA A 115 -8.88 -6.16 -7.13
CA ALA A 115 -8.43 -6.37 -5.76
C ALA A 115 -7.14 -7.20 -5.70
N GLY A 116 -7.07 -8.30 -6.46
CA GLY A 116 -5.87 -9.13 -6.53
C GLY A 116 -4.67 -8.35 -7.08
N LEU A 117 -4.88 -7.58 -8.15
CA LEU A 117 -3.87 -6.70 -8.73
C LEU A 117 -3.38 -5.67 -7.71
N ALA A 118 -4.30 -5.04 -6.97
CA ALA A 118 -3.95 -4.05 -5.95
C ALA A 118 -3.03 -4.63 -4.88
N LEU A 119 -3.36 -5.83 -4.37
CA LEU A 119 -2.59 -6.52 -3.35
C LEU A 119 -1.23 -6.98 -3.87
N LEU A 120 -1.19 -7.69 -5.00
CA LEU A 120 0.04 -8.23 -5.57
C LEU A 120 1.06 -7.14 -5.90
N THR A 121 0.61 -6.04 -6.51
CA THR A 121 1.49 -4.91 -6.81
C THR A 121 1.96 -4.18 -5.56
N SER A 122 1.12 -4.09 -4.52
CA SER A 122 1.54 -3.54 -3.22
C SER A 122 2.60 -4.40 -2.53
N LEU A 123 2.48 -5.74 -2.60
CA LEU A 123 3.47 -6.68 -2.07
C LEU A 123 4.78 -6.60 -2.85
N ALA A 124 4.72 -6.52 -4.18
CA ALA A 124 5.90 -6.33 -5.01
C ALA A 124 6.61 -4.99 -4.70
N ALA A 125 5.86 -3.90 -4.55
CA ALA A 125 6.40 -2.59 -4.16
C ALA A 125 7.03 -2.63 -2.76
N LEU A 126 6.46 -3.41 -1.83
CA LEU A 126 7.03 -3.63 -0.49
C LEU A 126 8.36 -4.38 -0.58
N VAL A 127 8.45 -5.47 -1.35
CA VAL A 127 9.69 -6.21 -1.58
C VAL A 127 10.78 -5.29 -2.15
N MET A 128 10.44 -4.49 -3.17
CA MET A 128 11.39 -3.51 -3.72
C MET A 128 11.77 -2.44 -2.69
N GLY A 129 10.85 -2.05 -1.81
CA GLY A 129 11.17 -1.17 -0.69
C GLY A 129 12.21 -1.75 0.26
N VAL A 130 12.12 -3.04 0.57
CA VAL A 130 13.12 -3.75 1.37
C VAL A 130 14.46 -3.80 0.62
N MET A 131 14.46 -4.11 -0.67
CA MET A 131 15.68 -4.11 -1.49
C MET A 131 16.38 -2.75 -1.54
N LEU A 132 15.62 -1.66 -1.51
CA LEU A 132 16.15 -0.28 -1.53
C LEU A 132 16.60 0.22 -0.15
N SER A 133 16.35 -0.55 0.92
CA SER A 133 16.68 -0.16 2.30
C SER A 133 18.06 -0.64 2.78
N GLY A 134 18.72 -1.51 2.00
CA GLY A 134 20.10 -1.96 2.22
C GLY A 134 21.07 -1.25 1.29
#